data_AF-A0A7C7FXV5-F1
#
_entry.id   AF-A0A7C7FXV5-F1
#
_cell.length_a   1.000
_cell.length_b   1.000
_cell.length_c   1.000
_cell.angle_alpha   90.00
_cell.angle_beta   90.00
_cell.angle_gamma   90.00
#
_symmetry.space_group_name_H-M   'P 1'
#
loop_
_entity.id
_entity.type
_entity.pdbx_description
1 polymer ?
#
loop_
_entity_poly.entity_id
_entity_poly.type
_entity_poly.pdbx_seq_one_letter_code
_entity_poly.pdbx_strand_id
1 'polypeptide(L)'
;MYKTVVCADGFRMSVQANEGSYCEPRDEAAEKYTSVEIGFPSEEEPLIMPWAEESDKPTDTVYGYVPVDVVTTVIVKHGGMVEGEVPPGVIPIVGNR
;
A
#
# COMPACT_ATOMS: atom_id res chain seq x y z
N MET A 1 -8.19 -10.96 1.67
CA MET A 1 -7.10 -10.41 0.82
C MET A 1 -7.66 -9.27 -0.01
N TYR A 2 -7.02 -8.11 0.02
CA TYR A 2 -7.47 -6.90 -0.67
C TYR A 2 -7.04 -6.92 -2.14
N LYS A 3 -7.87 -6.38 -3.04
CA LYS A 3 -7.51 -6.25 -4.47
C LYS A 3 -6.41 -5.21 -4.68
N THR A 4 -5.50 -5.51 -5.61
CA THR A 4 -4.42 -4.60 -6.02
C THR A 4 -4.95 -3.21 -6.36
N VAL A 5 -4.31 -2.20 -5.78
CA VAL A 5 -4.59 -0.79 -6.06
C VAL A 5 -4.07 -0.45 -7.45
N VAL A 6 -4.89 0.23 -8.25
CA VAL A 6 -4.50 0.85 -9.51
C VAL A 6 -4.77 2.35 -9.40
N CYS A 7 -3.76 3.17 -9.60
CA CYS A 7 -3.86 4.63 -9.55
C CYS A 7 -4.10 5.23 -10.95
N ALA A 8 -4.50 6.50 -10.99
CA ALA A 8 -4.92 7.20 -12.22
C ALA A 8 -3.81 7.28 -13.27
N ASP A 9 -2.54 7.37 -12.86
CA ASP A 9 -1.39 7.39 -13.77
C ASP A 9 -0.90 5.98 -14.19
N GLY A 10 -1.56 4.92 -13.74
CA GLY A 10 -1.21 3.54 -14.03
C GLY A 10 -0.31 2.87 -12.97
N PHE A 11 0.14 3.59 -11.94
CA PHE A 11 0.88 3.00 -10.83
C PHE A 11 0.03 1.95 -10.11
N ARG A 12 0.66 0.83 -9.73
CA ARG A 12 0.01 -0.29 -9.07
C ARG A 12 0.81 -0.76 -7.87
N MET A 13 0.11 -1.16 -6.81
CA MET A 13 0.70 -1.82 -5.65
C MET A 13 -0.33 -2.69 -4.94
N SER A 14 0.11 -3.75 -4.26
CA SER A 14 -0.75 -4.51 -3.35
C SER A 14 -0.64 -3.94 -1.96
N VAL A 15 -1.75 -3.60 -1.31
CA VAL A 15 -1.78 -3.10 0.08
C VAL A 15 -2.54 -4.10 0.94
N GLN A 16 -1.86 -4.75 1.89
CA GLN A 16 -2.43 -5.86 2.66
C GLN A 16 -2.28 -5.63 4.16
N ALA A 17 -3.24 -6.17 4.93
CA ALA A 17 -3.19 -6.24 6.38
C ALA A 17 -4.00 -7.47 6.83
N ASN A 18 -3.40 -8.29 7.70
CA ASN A 18 -3.95 -9.51 8.31
C ASN A 18 -2.94 -10.06 9.34
N GLU A 19 -3.25 -11.15 10.03
CA GLU A 19 -2.35 -11.79 11.02
C GLU A 19 -0.97 -12.19 10.45
N GLY A 20 -0.90 -12.53 9.17
CA GLY A 20 0.32 -12.97 8.47
C GLY A 20 1.18 -11.84 7.89
N SER A 21 0.57 -10.70 7.55
CA SER A 21 1.27 -9.56 6.93
C SER A 21 2.03 -8.70 7.94
N TYR A 22 3.06 -7.99 7.46
CA TYR A 22 3.78 -6.97 8.23
C TYR A 22 2.94 -5.70 8.41
N CYS A 23 1.99 -5.73 9.35
CA CYS A 23 1.05 -4.64 9.64
C CYS A 23 0.82 -4.46 11.15
N GLU A 24 0.18 -3.38 11.56
CA GLU A 24 -0.18 -3.13 12.97
C GLU A 24 -1.64 -2.64 13.06
N PRO A 25 -2.51 -3.33 13.82
CA PRO A 25 -2.27 -4.62 14.48
C PRO A 25 -2.15 -5.77 13.47
N ARG A 26 -1.47 -6.85 13.85
CA ARG A 26 -1.45 -8.12 13.09
C ARG A 26 -2.70 -8.94 13.38
N ASP A 27 -3.83 -8.49 12.85
CA ASP A 27 -5.14 -9.10 13.06
C ASP A 27 -5.96 -8.97 11.77
N GLU A 28 -6.64 -10.02 11.32
CA GLU A 28 -7.51 -9.99 10.14
C GLU A 28 -8.84 -9.25 10.40
N ALA A 29 -9.29 -9.19 11.65
CA ALA A 29 -10.56 -8.58 12.05
C ALA A 29 -10.41 -7.15 12.61
N ALA A 30 -9.24 -6.53 12.47
CA ALA A 30 -9.02 -5.19 12.99
C ALA A 30 -9.91 -4.14 12.30
N GLU A 31 -10.59 -3.33 13.10
CA GLU A 31 -11.42 -2.23 12.59
C GLU A 31 -10.57 -1.10 11.97
N LYS A 32 -9.30 -1.00 12.36
CA LYS A 32 -8.36 0.00 11.86
C LYS A 32 -6.91 -0.45 12.03
N TYR A 33 -6.10 -0.19 11.01
CA TYR A 33 -4.64 -0.37 11.03
C TYR A 33 -3.91 0.98 11.15
N THR A 34 -2.75 0.97 11.81
CA THR A 34 -1.79 2.09 11.85
C THR A 34 -0.66 1.93 10.84
N SER A 35 -0.35 0.70 10.46
CA SER A 35 0.59 0.39 9.39
C SER A 35 0.18 -0.88 8.64
N VAL A 36 0.61 -0.99 7.38
CA VAL A 36 0.23 -2.05 6.44
C VAL A 36 1.44 -2.56 5.67
N GLU A 37 1.27 -3.70 5.02
CA GLU A 37 2.26 -4.25 4.10
C GLU A 37 1.96 -3.78 2.68
N ILE A 38 2.98 -3.29 1.97
CA ILE A 38 2.90 -3.07 0.53
C ILE A 38 3.71 -4.16 -0.17
N GLY A 39 3.20 -4.69 -1.29
CA GLY A 39 3.91 -5.69 -2.08
C GLY A 39 3.91 -5.35 -3.56
N PHE A 40 5.06 -5.62 -4.19
CA PHE A 40 5.24 -5.66 -5.65
C PHE A 40 4.71 -4.41 -6.38
N PRO A 41 5.19 -3.19 -6.04
CA PRO A 41 4.81 -2.00 -6.78
C PRO A 41 5.26 -2.11 -8.25
N SER A 42 4.51 -1.51 -9.17
CA SER A 42 4.80 -1.60 -10.62
C SER A 42 6.07 -0.87 -11.05
N GLU A 43 6.52 0.10 -10.26
CA GLU A 43 7.75 0.86 -10.44
C GLU A 43 8.27 1.26 -9.05
N GLU A 44 9.52 1.74 -8.99
CA GLU A 44 10.10 2.25 -7.76
C GLU A 44 9.30 3.47 -7.25
N GLU A 45 8.87 3.41 -5.98
CA GLU A 45 8.18 4.52 -5.32
C GLU A 45 9.04 5.07 -4.16
N PRO A 46 9.68 6.24 -4.33
CA PRO A 46 10.59 6.82 -3.33
C PRO A 46 9.97 7.01 -1.94
N LEU A 47 8.66 7.27 -1.85
CA LEU A 47 7.99 7.48 -0.57
C LEU A 47 7.92 6.23 0.30
N ILE A 48 8.04 5.03 -0.27
CA ILE A 48 7.97 3.77 0.49
C ILE A 48 9.32 3.05 0.56
N MET A 49 10.34 3.47 -0.19
CA MET A 49 11.69 2.89 -0.15
C MET A 49 12.29 2.66 1.24
N PRO A 50 12.06 3.52 2.26
CA PRO A 50 12.57 3.26 3.61
C PRO A 50 12.07 1.96 4.27
N TRP A 51 10.99 1.36 3.75
CA TRP A 51 10.37 0.14 4.28
C TRP A 51 10.63 -1.11 3.45
N ALA A 52 11.36 -1.01 2.34
CA ALA A 52 11.65 -2.15 1.47
C ALA A 52 12.45 -3.24 2.20
N GLU A 53 12.01 -4.49 2.11
CA GLU A 53 12.76 -5.65 2.63
C GLU A 53 14.02 -5.91 1.79
N GLU A 54 13.89 -5.85 0.46
CA GLU A 54 14.99 -5.93 -0.51
C GLU A 54 15.06 -4.62 -1.31
N SER A 55 15.77 -3.62 -0.77
CA SER A 55 15.85 -2.28 -1.38
C SER A 55 16.55 -2.24 -2.75
N ASP A 56 17.29 -3.28 -3.13
CA ASP A 56 17.87 -3.47 -4.47
C ASP A 56 16.88 -4.05 -5.48
N LYS A 57 15.69 -4.48 -5.04
CA LYS A 57 14.60 -5.01 -5.88
C LYS A 57 13.25 -4.33 -5.54
N PRO A 58 13.13 -3.01 -5.74
CA PRO A 58 11.98 -2.24 -5.26
C PRO A 58 10.63 -2.71 -5.82
N THR A 59 10.59 -3.28 -7.03
CA THR A 59 9.35 -3.79 -7.63
C THR A 59 9.07 -5.27 -7.33
N ASP A 60 10.03 -5.97 -6.72
CA ASP A 60 9.98 -7.42 -6.47
C ASP A 60 10.29 -7.71 -4.99
N THR A 61 9.71 -6.90 -4.11
CA THR A 61 9.87 -7.03 -2.66
C THR A 61 8.60 -6.61 -1.93
N VAL A 62 8.57 -6.94 -0.64
CA VAL A 62 7.58 -6.45 0.31
C VAL A 62 8.13 -5.24 1.04
N TYR A 63 7.21 -4.40 1.50
CA TYR A 63 7.47 -3.21 2.27
C TYR A 63 6.66 -3.35 3.56
N GLY A 64 7.35 -3.68 4.65
CA GLY A 64 6.69 -4.04 5.91
C GLY A 64 6.40 -2.83 6.79
N TYR A 65 5.27 -2.84 7.51
CA TYR A 65 4.88 -1.83 8.48
C TYR A 65 4.92 -0.39 7.95
N VAL A 66 4.48 -0.19 6.70
CA VAL A 66 4.35 1.14 6.09
C VAL A 66 3.20 1.90 6.76
N PRO A 67 3.41 3.10 7.31
CA PRO A 67 2.34 3.91 7.90
C PRO A 67 1.21 4.21 6.91
N VAL A 68 -0.04 4.12 7.36
CA VAL A 68 -1.23 4.28 6.50
C VAL A 68 -1.34 5.66 5.82
N ASP A 69 -0.79 6.69 6.45
CA ASP A 69 -0.69 8.05 5.92
C ASP A 69 0.35 8.16 4.80
N VAL A 70 1.46 7.42 4.88
CA VAL A 70 2.42 7.28 3.77
C VAL A 70 1.75 6.61 2.57
N VAL A 71 1.02 5.51 2.78
CA VAL A 71 0.28 4.83 1.69
C VAL A 71 -0.75 5.76 1.05
N THR A 72 -1.49 6.51 1.87
CA THR A 72 -2.42 7.54 1.37
C THR A 72 -1.70 8.59 0.53
N THR A 73 -0.51 9.02 0.96
CA THR A 73 0.30 10.02 0.23
C THR A 73 0.79 9.48 -1.12
N VAL A 74 1.19 8.22 -1.20
CA VAL A 74 1.52 7.55 -2.48
C VAL A 74 0.31 7.58 -3.41
N ILE A 75 -0.86 7.17 -2.93
CA ILE A 75 -2.10 7.19 -3.74
C ILE A 75 -2.40 8.61 -4.26
N VAL A 76 -2.26 9.64 -3.41
CA VAL A 76 -2.44 11.05 -3.83
C VAL A 76 -1.43 11.45 -4.90
N LYS A 77 -0.14 11.11 -4.70
CA LYS A 77 0.93 11.38 -5.66
C LYS A 77 0.61 10.81 -7.05
N HIS A 78 0.01 9.62 -7.09
CA HIS A 78 -0.37 8.92 -8.32
C HIS A 78 -1.78 9.27 -8.85
N GLY A 79 -2.35 10.39 -8.40
CA GLY A 79 -3.62 10.91 -8.92
C GLY A 79 -4.87 10.22 -8.38
N GLY A 80 -4.75 9.41 -7.34
CA GLY A 80 -5.85 8.68 -6.72
C GLY A 80 -6.11 7.31 -7.33
N MET A 81 -6.78 6.45 -6.57
CA MET A 81 -7.18 5.09 -6.97
C MET A 81 -8.31 5.14 -8.00
N VAL A 82 -8.21 4.33 -9.04
CA VAL A 82 -9.26 4.08 -10.02
C VAL A 82 -9.82 2.65 -9.95
N GLU A 83 -9.08 1.72 -9.33
CA GLU A 83 -9.48 0.33 -9.03
C GLU A 83 -8.76 -0.18 -7.77
N GLY A 84 -9.24 -1.29 -7.20
CA GLY A 84 -8.62 -1.96 -6.06
C GLY A 84 -9.27 -1.68 -4.71
N GLU A 85 -8.64 -2.17 -3.64
CA GLU A 85 -9.10 -2.06 -2.26
C GLU A 85 -7.90 -1.74 -1.36
N VAL A 86 -8.15 -1.07 -0.22
CA VAL A 86 -7.13 -0.81 0.80
C VAL A 86 -7.64 -1.21 2.19
N PRO A 87 -6.76 -1.61 3.12
CA PRO A 87 -7.14 -1.91 4.49
C PRO A 87 -7.72 -0.70 5.24
N PRO A 88 -8.63 -0.92 6.21
CA PRO A 88 -9.13 0.13 7.10
C PRO A 88 -8.01 0.94 7.75
N GLY A 89 -8.07 2.27 7.63
CA GLY A 89 -7.04 3.18 8.14
C GLY A 89 -6.26 3.87 7.02
N VAL A 90 -6.09 3.23 5.86
CA VAL A 90 -5.66 3.92 4.63
C VAL A 90 -6.85 4.68 4.07
N ILE A 91 -6.66 5.93 3.65
CA ILE A 91 -7.73 6.73 3.06
C ILE A 91 -7.76 6.44 1.54
N PRO A 92 -8.84 5.85 1.00
CA PRO A 92 -8.95 5.54 -0.42
C PRO A 92 -9.28 6.81 -1.22
N ILE A 93 -8.26 7.60 -1.56
CA ILE A 93 -8.43 8.78 -2.39
C ILE A 93 -8.81 8.33 -3.80
N VAL A 94 -10.01 8.66 -4.24
CA VAL A 94 -10.52 8.29 -5.57
C VAL A 94 -9.98 9.27 -6.61
N GLY A 95 -9.34 8.72 -7.65
CA GLY A 95 -8.87 9.48 -8.81
C GLY A 95 -9.95 9.64 -9.87
N ASN A 96 -9.88 10.73 -10.64
CA ASN A 96 -10.70 10.89 -11.84
C ASN A 96 -9.97 10.25 -13.03
N ARG A 97 -10.67 9.39 -13.78
CA ARG A 97 -10.21 8.83 -15.06
C ARG A 97 -10.24 9.86 -16.17
#